data_AF-R6RST3-F1
#
_entry.id   AF-R6RST3-F1
#
_cell.length_a   1.000
_cell.length_b   1.000
_cell.length_c   1.000
_cell.angle_alpha   90.00
_cell.angle_beta   90.00
_cell.angle_gamma   90.00
#
_symmetry.space_group_name_H-M   'P 1'
#
loop_
_entity.id
_entity.type
_entity.pdbx_description
1 polymer ?
#
loop_
_entity_poly.entity_id
_entity_poly.type
_entity_poly.pdbx_seq_one_letter_code
_entity_poly.pdbx_strand_id
1 'polypeptide(L)' 'MKKAYIINLKYGIWENQLWLEADDNEVMQEKWEIAKAKLTDVATACQSSGDYFNKAIEHFSQYGFSRIQK' A
#
# COMPACT_ATOMS: atom_id res chain seq x y z
N MET A 1 -1.78 -19.25 5.62
CA MET A 1 -0.53 -18.94 4.89
C MET A 1 -0.50 -17.45 4.62
N LYS A 2 0.67 -16.81 4.64
CA LYS A 2 0.80 -15.39 4.27
C LYS A 2 1.11 -15.27 2.78
N LYS A 3 0.53 -14.27 2.13
CA LYS A 3 0.79 -13.92 0.73
C LYS A 3 1.47 -12.55 0.67
N ALA A 4 2.47 -12.43 -0.20
CA ALA A 4 3.13 -11.16 -0.47
C ALA A 4 2.34 -10.35 -1.52
N TYR A 5 2.21 -9.05 -1.25
CA TYR A 5 1.59 -8.05 -2.10
C TYR A 5 2.61 -6.95 -2.36
N ILE A 6 2.84 -6.61 -3.62
CA ILE A 6 3.84 -5.61 -4.03
C ILE A 6 3.14 -4.55 -4.85
N ILE A 7 3.44 -3.29 -4.55
CA ILE A 7 2.95 -2.16 -5.32
C ILE A 7 4.06 -1.13 -5.54
N ASN A 8 4.13 -0.59 -6.75
CA ASN A 8 4.98 0.56 -7.04
C ASN A 8 4.19 1.83 -6.68
N LEU A 9 4.71 2.60 -5.74
CA LEU A 9 4.23 3.92 -5.39
C LEU A 9 4.91 4.94 -6.30
N LYS A 10 4.13 5.84 -6.89
CA LYS A 10 4.64 6.95 -7.71
C LYS A 10 4.14 8.28 -7.16
N TYR A 11 5.04 9.26 -7.07
CA TYR A 11 4.74 10.63 -6.64
C TYR A 11 5.64 11.62 -7.40
N GLY A 12 5.08 12.28 -8.43
CA GLY A 12 5.89 13.08 -9.36
C GLY A 12 6.91 12.22 -10.12
N ILE A 13 8.20 12.58 -10.01
CA ILE A 13 9.32 11.81 -10.58
C ILE A 13 9.82 10.69 -9.66
N TRP A 14 9.33 10.64 -8.41
CA TRP A 14 9.74 9.65 -7.44
C TRP A 14 8.92 8.36 -7.61
N GLU A 15 9.60 7.22 -7.52
CA GLU A 15 9.01 5.89 -7.54
C GLU A 15 9.68 5.02 -6.46
N ASN A 16 8.90 4.21 -5.74
CA ASN A 16 9.43 3.24 -4.79
C ASN A 16 8.49 2.04 -4.65
N GLN A 17 9.05 0.86 -4.35
CA GLN A 17 8.26 -0.32 -4.09
C GLN A 17 7.86 -0.42 -2.62
N LEU A 18 6.58 -0.69 -2.39
CA LEU A 18 6.04 -1.07 -1.09
C LEU A 18 5.71 -2.56 -1.10
N TRP A 19 6.34 -3.29 -0.17
CA TRP A 19 6.16 -4.72 0.02
C TRP A 19 5.30 -4.95 1.28
N LEU A 20 4.25 -5.74 1.12
CA LEU A 20 3.23 -5.98 2.14
C LEU A 20 2.92 -7.48 2.22
N GLU A 21 2.43 -7.92 3.37
CA GLU A 21 1.85 -9.26 3.53
C GLU A 21 0.47 -9.19 4.20
N ALA A 22 -0.37 -10.16 3.85
CA ALA A 22 -1.62 -10.45 4.53
C ALA A 22 -1.91 -11.96 4.47
N ASP A 23 -2.99 -12.40 5.11
CA ASP A 23 -3.45 -13.79 4.97
C ASP A 23 -3.87 -14.09 3.53
N ASP A 24 -3.51 -15.28 3.06
CA ASP A 24 -3.86 -15.76 1.72
C ASP A 24 -5.30 -16.25 1.70
N ASN A 25 -6.24 -15.34 1.47
CA ASN A 25 -7.66 -15.63 1.28
C ASN A 25 -8.34 -14.59 0.38
N GLU A 26 -9.53 -14.93 -0.12
CA GLU A 26 -10.31 -14.09 -1.05
C GLU A 26 -10.64 -12.73 -0.45
N VAL A 27 -10.97 -12.66 0.84
CA VAL A 27 -11.29 -11.40 1.55
C VAL A 27 -10.10 -10.43 1.52
N MET A 28 -8.87 -10.92 1.72
CA MET A 28 -7.68 -10.08 1.63
C MET A 28 -7.37 -9.65 0.19
N GLN A 29 -7.68 -10.49 -0.79
CA GLN A 29 -7.55 -10.11 -2.20
C GLN A 29 -8.54 -9.00 -2.58
N GLU A 30 -9.78 -9.04 -2.10
CA GLU A 30 -10.76 -7.97 -2.32
C GLU A 30 -10.32 -6.66 -1.65
N LYS A 31 -9.89 -6.74 -0.39
CA LYS A 31 -9.36 -5.58 0.34
C LYS A 31 -8.14 -4.97 -0.34
N TRP A 32 -7.28 -5.79 -0.95
CA TRP A 32 -6.13 -5.33 -1.72
C TRP A 32 -6.56 -4.44 -2.89
N GLU A 33 -7.53 -4.88 -3.68
CA GLU A 33 -8.01 -4.10 -4.82
C GLU A 33 -8.71 -2.81 -4.39
N ILE A 34 -9.49 -2.84 -3.30
CA ILE A 34 -10.11 -1.62 -2.73
C ILE A 34 -9.05 -0.64 -2.23
N ALA A 35 -8.06 -1.11 -1.49
CA ALA A 35 -6.98 -0.27 -0.97
C ALA A 35 -6.16 0.34 -2.11
N LYS A 36 -5.83 -0.44 -3.15
CA LYS A 36 -5.15 0.04 -4.36
C LYS A 36 -5.92 1.13 -5.08
N ALA A 37 -7.23 0.96 -5.26
CA ALA A 37 -8.05 1.94 -5.97
C ALA A 37 -8.05 3.32 -5.30
N LYS A 38 -7.94 3.35 -3.96
CA LYS A 38 -7.91 4.58 -3.15
C LYS A 38 -6.52 5.20 -3.00
N LEU A 39 -5.48 4.57 -3.54
CA LEU A 39 -4.10 5.02 -3.35
C LEU A 39 -3.84 6.39 -3.98
N THR A 40 -4.54 6.71 -5.07
CA THR A 40 -4.49 8.04 -5.71
C THR A 40 -4.99 9.13 -4.74
N ASP A 41 -6.06 8.88 -4.00
CA ASP A 41 -6.59 9.84 -3.01
C ASP A 41 -5.62 10.03 -1.84
N VAL A 42 -4.94 8.95 -1.44
CA VAL A 42 -3.86 9.03 -0.45
C VAL A 42 -2.73 9.92 -0.96
N ALA A 43 -2.33 9.74 -2.23
CA ALA A 43 -1.28 10.55 -2.84
C ALA A 43 -1.65 12.03 -2.93
N THR A 44 -2.88 12.39 -3.32
CA THR A 44 -3.32 13.78 -3.45
C THR A 44 -3.38 14.52 -2.10
N ALA A 45 -3.60 13.79 -1.00
CA ALA A 45 -3.58 14.35 0.35
C ALA A 45 -2.16 14.61 0.90
N CYS A 46 -1.11 14.10 0.26
CA CYS A 46 0.27 14.18 0.74
C CYS A 46 1.03 15.37 0.14
N GLN A 47 1.95 15.96 0.93
CA GLN A 47 2.76 17.10 0.51
C GLN A 47 4.15 16.72 0.00
N SER A 48 4.57 15.46 0.20
CA SER A 48 5.88 14.97 -0.23
C SER A 48 5.85 13.47 -0.51
N SER A 49 6.86 12.96 -1.21
CA SER A 49 7.01 11.52 -1.46
C SER A 49 7.24 10.71 -0.18
N GLY A 50 7.95 11.26 0.81
CA GLY A 50 8.15 10.61 2.10
C GLY A 50 6.86 10.51 2.92
N ASP A 51 6.06 11.57 2.91
CA ASP A 51 4.72 11.57 3.51
C ASP A 51 3.81 10.54 2.82
N TYR A 52 3.79 10.54 1.49
CA TYR A 52 3.03 9.56 0.71
C TYR A 52 3.44 8.11 1.00
N PHE A 53 4.73 7.83 1.12
CA PHE A 53 5.20 6.49 1.46
C PHE A 53 4.67 6.03 2.83
N ASN A 54 4.76 6.90 3.85
CA ASN A 54 4.26 6.60 5.19
C ASN A 54 2.72 6.46 5.21
N LYS A 55 2.01 7.34 4.51
CA LYS A 55 0.55 7.31 4.40
C LYS A 55 0.05 6.09 3.64
N ALA A 56 0.76 5.64 2.61
CA ALA A 56 0.46 4.38 1.93
C ALA A 56 0.59 3.18 2.88
N ILE A 57 1.64 3.15 3.73
CA ILE A 57 1.78 2.10 4.75
C ILE A 57 0.61 2.12 5.74
N GLU A 58 0.29 3.30 6.30
CA GLU A 58 -0.84 3.46 7.22
C GLU A 58 -2.17 3.03 6.58
N HIS A 59 -2.41 3.45 5.34
CA HIS A 59 -3.59 3.11 4.56
C HIS A 59 -3.72 1.59 4.40
N PHE A 60 -2.68 0.91 3.92
CA PHE A 60 -2.73 -0.55 3.78
C PHE A 60 -2.85 -1.27 5.13
N SER A 61 -2.27 -0.73 6.21
CA SER A 61 -2.44 -1.28 7.55
C SER A 61 -3.90 -1.27 8.01
N GLN A 62 -4.70 -0.27 7.64
CA GLN A 62 -6.14 -0.24 7.95
C GLN A 62 -6.94 -1.36 7.27
N TYR A 63 -6.43 -1.90 6.16
CA TYR A 63 -7.03 -3.04 5.46
C TYR A 63 -6.49 -4.40 5.95
N GLY A 64 -5.56 -4.41 6.91
CA GLY A 64 -4.98 -5.62 7.49
C GLY A 64 -3.69 -6.10 6.84
N PHE A 65 -3.04 -5.26 6.03
CA PHE A 65 -1.72 -5.56 5.45
C PHE A 65 -0.60 -5.08 6.36
N SER A 66 0.45 -5.87 6.51
CA SER A 66 1.65 -5.49 7.26
C SER A 66 2.81 -5.23 6.31
N ARG A 67 3.57 -4.15 6.53
CA ARG A 67 4.75 -3.86 5.73
C ARG A 67 5.82 -4.92 5.99
N ILE A 68 6.37 -5.46 4.91
CA ILE A 68 7.58 -6.29 4.96
C ILE A 68 8.76 -5.37 4.69
N GLN A 69 9.68 -5.31 5.63
CA GLN A 69 10.97 -4.67 5.43
C GLN A 69 11.95 -5.77 4.99
N LYS A 70 12.36 -5.73 3.73
CA LYS A 70 13.50 -6.52 3.25
C LYS A 70 14.73 -5.63 3.19
#